data_AF-A0A093IZ72-F1
#
_entry.id   AF-A0A093IZ72-F1
#
_cell.length_a   1.000
_cell.length_b   1.000
_cell.length_c   1.000
_cell.angle_alpha   90.00
_cell.angle_beta   90.00
_cell.angle_gamma   90.00
#
_symmetry.space_group_name_H-M   'P 1'
#
loop_
_entity.id
_entity.type
_entity.pdbx_description
1 polymer ?
#
loop_
_entity_poly.entity_id
_entity_poly.type
_entity_poly.pdbx_seq_one_letter_code
_entity_poly.pdbx_strand_id
1 'polypeptide(L)'
;VVQPCMNSERTAVLLKTLGFTHSSLQKVLVFTSSVNEAEMVHEALKSNSIFSLKIHEESKFNFKYILEQWTKKCSTGTHVVLVLTDDCMQSLGITDATCVIHFSFPSPRMFALRLHGMSDNFYNVIKDSSVGCEYTKARSVILLTENSASRALGILRYLEHAEAEIPPELHDFTAKMLEAEEEKKSSRPLCAYLKTFGICKNRTVCPDRHQINLQIDMPQNVPDKIILTPGCVTILPLHIVNATNYFGRIVDEQKDQYTILAEEINEYFKNPSNKISVKNVEKLAFYGLCEKTLFHRVQVVEISPKEEESLFFNVKIQYIDEGRTSRVQSYQLLHLPAKFLCLPPQAVEFVVCRVKPIDNEIEWNPKVTHYINHMIKGKLHEAKIVHTLGNTAWVDPMVGIDLFSDLKMCVKEYNVRSQILSTGLGTDNPEHLTQLQKL
;
A
#
# COMPACT_ATOMS: atom_id res chain seq x y z
N VAL A 1 -1.52 25.06 10.54
CA VAL A 1 -0.80 25.66 9.39
C VAL A 1 0.38 24.76 9.06
N VAL A 2 0.52 24.34 7.81
CA VAL A 2 1.69 23.57 7.35
C VAL A 2 2.52 24.46 6.44
N GLN A 3 3.83 24.48 6.62
CA GLN A 3 4.79 25.24 5.83
C GLN A 3 5.85 24.28 5.29
N PRO A 4 5.68 23.75 4.07
CA PRO A 4 6.73 23.01 3.38
C PRO A 4 7.95 23.90 3.15
N CYS A 5 9.15 23.44 3.49
CA CYS A 5 10.41 24.16 3.27
C CYS A 5 11.60 23.21 3.22
N MET A 6 12.72 23.63 2.63
CA MET A 6 13.95 22.83 2.69
C MET A 6 14.53 22.84 4.10
N ASN A 7 15.25 21.79 4.50
CA ASN A 7 15.88 21.75 5.81
C ASN A 7 16.87 22.92 6.04
N SER A 8 17.53 23.39 4.98
CA SER A 8 18.41 24.58 4.99
C SER A 8 17.67 25.90 5.21
N GLU A 9 16.37 25.96 4.90
CA GLU A 9 15.56 27.18 4.95
C GLU A 9 14.71 27.29 6.23
N ARG A 10 14.65 26.23 7.04
CA ARG A 10 13.79 26.16 8.25
C ARG A 10 13.91 27.38 9.15
N THR A 11 15.13 27.87 9.39
CA THR A 11 15.37 29.04 10.25
C THR A 11 14.80 30.31 9.62
N ALA A 12 14.94 30.50 8.31
CA ALA A 12 14.35 31.64 7.61
C ALA A 12 12.82 31.60 7.64
N VAL A 13 12.23 30.42 7.47
CA VAL A 13 10.78 30.21 7.55
C VAL A 13 10.25 30.42 8.97
N LEU A 14 11.00 29.98 9.99
CA LEU A 14 10.70 30.28 11.40
C LEU A 14 10.64 31.79 11.64
N LEU A 15 11.67 32.52 11.21
CA LEU A 15 11.74 33.98 11.38
C LEU A 15 10.60 34.68 10.65
N LYS A 16 10.28 34.27 9.42
CA LYS A 16 9.11 34.77 8.67
C LYS A 16 7.79 34.48 9.41
N THR A 17 7.68 33.31 10.04
CA THR A 17 6.50 32.91 10.83
C THR A 17 6.34 33.73 12.11
N LEU A 18 7.44 34.16 12.71
CA LEU A 18 7.44 35.03 13.88
C LEU A 18 7.26 36.51 13.52
N GLY A 19 7.61 36.91 12.30
CA GLY A 19 7.50 38.29 11.81
C GLY A 19 6.08 38.80 11.54
N PHE A 20 5.03 38.01 11.81
CA PHE A 20 3.64 38.48 11.72
C PHE A 20 3.30 39.38 12.92
N THR A 21 3.33 40.69 12.70
CA THR A 21 2.90 41.72 13.65
C THR A 21 1.40 41.60 13.94
N HIS A 22 1.02 40.84 14.95
CA HIS A 22 -0.31 40.93 15.52
C HIS A 22 -0.33 42.01 16.61
N SER A 23 -1.45 42.73 16.73
CA SER A 23 -1.70 43.74 17.79
C SER A 23 -1.74 43.12 19.21
N SER A 24 -1.84 41.79 19.31
CA SER A 24 -1.95 41.01 20.54
C SER A 24 -0.61 40.41 21.00
N LEU A 25 -0.48 40.19 22.31
CA LEU A 25 0.62 39.42 22.91
C LEU A 25 0.72 38.02 22.28
N GLN A 26 1.91 37.58 21.87
CA GLN A 26 2.14 36.22 21.39
C GLN A 26 3.09 35.47 22.32
N LYS A 27 2.59 34.35 22.86
CA LYS A 27 3.35 33.34 23.58
C LYS A 27 3.61 32.18 22.63
N VAL A 28 4.87 31.98 22.25
CA VAL A 28 5.26 31.02 21.21
C VAL A 28 6.17 29.95 21.79
N LEU A 29 5.78 28.69 21.63
CA LEU A 29 6.62 27.53 21.91
C LEU A 29 7.24 27.02 20.61
N VAL A 30 8.57 26.91 20.54
CA VAL A 30 9.29 26.38 19.38
C VAL A 30 9.96 25.08 19.75
N PHE A 31 9.40 23.96 19.28
CA PHE A 31 9.87 22.63 19.63
C PHE A 31 10.92 22.09 18.65
N THR A 32 12.06 21.68 19.19
CA THR A 32 13.17 21.05 18.46
C THR A 32 13.35 19.58 18.87
N SER A 33 14.11 18.82 18.09
CA SER A 33 14.34 17.38 18.34
C SER A 33 15.70 17.07 18.97
N SER A 34 16.57 18.07 19.13
CA SER A 34 17.88 17.92 19.75
C SER A 34 18.33 19.21 20.43
N VAL A 35 19.29 19.07 21.34
CA VAL A 35 19.99 20.20 21.99
C VAL A 35 20.62 21.12 20.95
N ASN A 36 21.31 20.56 19.95
CA ASN A 36 21.96 21.32 18.89
C ASN A 36 20.96 22.18 18.09
N GLU A 37 19.79 21.61 17.75
CA GLU A 37 18.75 22.39 17.09
C GLU A 37 18.19 23.49 17.99
N ALA A 38 18.01 23.23 19.30
CA ALA A 38 17.53 24.25 20.25
C ALA A 38 18.51 25.43 20.33
N GLU A 39 19.81 25.15 20.42
CA GLU A 39 20.87 26.15 20.44
C GLU A 39 20.92 26.96 19.15
N MET A 40 20.91 26.28 17.99
CA MET A 40 20.89 26.92 16.68
C MET A 40 19.69 27.86 16.50
N VAL A 41 18.49 27.40 16.89
CA VAL A 41 17.28 28.21 16.78
C VAL A 41 17.36 29.43 17.71
N HIS A 42 17.80 29.25 18.95
CA HIS A 42 17.93 30.35 19.90
C HIS A 42 18.92 31.43 19.42
N GLU A 43 20.10 31.04 18.93
CA GLU A 43 21.08 31.98 18.39
C GLU A 43 20.57 32.71 17.14
N ALA A 44 19.81 32.02 16.28
CA ALA A 44 19.18 32.65 15.12
C ALA A 44 18.13 33.71 15.51
N LEU A 45 17.31 33.43 16.53
CA LEU A 45 16.33 34.39 17.05
C LEU A 45 17.04 35.61 17.65
N LYS A 46 18.07 35.38 18.46
CA LYS A 46 18.88 36.43 19.08
C LYS A 46 19.57 37.32 18.05
N SER A 47 20.13 36.72 17.00
CA SER A 47 20.77 37.46 15.89
C SER A 47 19.79 38.35 15.12
N ASN A 48 18.50 38.03 15.14
CA ASN A 48 17.43 38.82 14.55
C ASN A 48 16.71 39.71 15.57
N SER A 49 17.33 39.96 16.73
CA SER A 49 16.77 40.80 17.81
C SER A 49 15.42 40.33 18.37
N ILE A 50 15.11 39.04 18.24
CA ILE A 50 13.92 38.43 18.83
C ILE A 50 14.28 37.92 20.22
N PHE A 51 13.61 38.46 21.25
CA PHE A 51 13.75 37.95 22.60
C PHE A 51 13.26 36.49 22.66
N SER A 52 14.15 35.60 23.08
CA SER A 52 13.83 34.19 23.25
C SER A 52 14.45 33.63 24.51
N LEU A 53 13.77 32.65 25.09
CA LEU A 53 14.25 31.78 26.16
C LEU A 53 14.58 30.42 25.53
N LYS A 54 15.47 29.66 26.16
CA LYS A 54 15.77 28.28 25.75
C LYS A 54 15.82 27.33 26.93
N ILE A 55 15.43 26.09 26.70
CA ILE A 55 15.56 24.99 27.66
C ILE A 55 15.66 23.65 26.95
N HIS A 56 16.63 22.83 27.36
CA HIS A 56 16.83 21.48 26.87
C HIS A 56 17.41 20.61 28.00
N GLU A 57 17.56 19.31 27.77
CA GLU A 57 17.97 18.34 28.79
C GLU A 57 19.30 18.69 29.50
N GLU A 58 20.26 19.26 28.77
CA GLU A 58 21.57 19.67 29.31
C GLU A 58 21.57 21.06 30.00
N SER A 59 20.45 21.80 29.93
CA SER A 59 20.35 23.10 30.57
C SER A 59 20.40 22.95 32.10
N LYS A 60 21.32 23.67 32.76
CA LYS A 60 21.36 23.75 34.23
C LYS A 60 20.09 24.43 34.75
N PHE A 61 19.12 23.63 35.19
CA PHE A 61 17.86 23.96 35.87
C PHE A 61 17.66 25.45 36.22
N ASN A 62 17.14 26.25 35.29
CA ASN A 62 16.65 27.60 35.58
C ASN A 62 15.17 27.74 35.23
N PHE A 63 14.40 26.68 35.52
CA PHE A 63 12.94 26.61 35.32
C PHE A 63 12.22 27.80 35.95
N LYS A 64 12.65 28.20 37.15
CA LYS A 64 12.07 29.34 37.87
C LYS A 64 12.22 30.64 37.07
N TYR A 65 13.42 30.94 36.55
CA TYR A 65 13.65 32.12 35.72
C TYR A 65 12.81 32.10 34.44
N ILE A 66 12.73 30.94 33.77
CA ILE A 66 11.95 30.80 32.53
C ILE A 66 10.47 31.07 32.79
N LEU A 67 9.91 30.48 33.85
CA LEU A 67 8.51 30.69 34.23
C LEU A 67 8.25 32.13 34.65
N GLU A 68 9.18 32.76 35.38
CA GLU A 68 9.10 34.18 35.74
C GLU A 68 9.08 35.07 34.48
N GLN A 69 9.92 34.80 33.49
CA GLN A 69 9.91 35.55 32.23
C GLN A 69 8.66 35.26 31.38
N TRP A 70 8.18 34.01 31.36
CA TRP A 70 6.98 33.60 30.61
C TRP A 70 5.68 34.22 31.16
N THR A 71 5.61 34.39 32.48
CA THR A 71 4.44 34.94 33.18
C THR A 71 4.47 36.46 33.31
N LYS A 72 5.64 37.09 33.08
CA LYS A 72 5.80 38.54 33.17
C LYS A 72 4.82 39.24 32.22
N LYS A 73 4.08 40.24 32.74
CA LYS A 73 3.20 41.08 31.92
C LYS A 73 4.03 41.86 30.91
N CYS A 74 4.00 41.46 29.64
CA CYS A 74 4.62 42.23 28.57
C CYS A 74 3.63 43.26 28.02
N SER A 75 4.14 44.37 27.47
CA SER A 75 3.35 45.36 26.75
C SER A 75 2.75 44.78 25.47
N THR A 76 1.64 45.36 25.02
CA THR A 76 1.01 45.08 23.71
C THR A 76 2.06 45.08 22.59
N GLY A 77 2.12 44.01 21.80
CA GLY A 77 3.09 43.83 20.72
C GLY A 77 4.39 43.07 21.08
N THR A 78 4.57 42.65 22.34
CA THR A 78 5.75 41.86 22.74
C THR A 78 5.54 40.37 22.48
N HIS A 79 6.55 39.71 21.92
CA HIS A 79 6.58 38.26 21.68
C HIS A 79 7.46 37.60 22.74
N VAL A 80 6.94 36.56 23.39
CA VAL A 80 7.75 35.68 24.25
C VAL A 80 7.91 34.36 23.52
N VAL A 81 9.13 34.09 23.07
CA VAL A 81 9.48 32.84 22.39
C VAL A 81 10.25 31.94 23.35
N LEU A 82 9.78 30.71 23.55
CA LEU A 82 10.52 29.68 24.29
C LEU A 82 10.89 28.55 23.32
N VAL A 83 12.19 28.34 23.15
CA VAL A 83 12.75 27.23 22.38
C VAL A 83 12.99 26.06 23.32
N LEU A 84 12.43 24.89 23.01
CA LEU A 84 12.52 23.74 23.90
C LEU A 84 12.61 22.39 23.20
N THR A 85 13.27 21.43 23.86
CA THR A 85 13.16 20.00 23.53
C THR A 85 11.95 19.38 24.23
N ASP A 86 11.50 18.24 23.71
CA ASP A 86 10.29 17.55 24.17
C ASP A 86 10.36 17.14 25.65
N ASP A 87 11.54 16.78 26.17
CA ASP A 87 11.73 16.29 27.54
C ASP A 87 11.47 17.35 28.61
N CYS A 88 11.61 18.63 28.27
CA CYS A 88 11.43 19.73 29.21
C CYS A 88 9.97 20.17 29.36
N MET A 89 9.08 19.71 28.48
CA MET A 89 7.71 20.22 28.37
C MET A 89 6.86 19.94 29.62
N GLN A 90 6.91 18.70 30.14
CA GLN A 90 6.09 18.29 31.29
C GLN A 90 6.45 19.08 32.55
N SER A 91 7.73 19.36 32.76
CA SER A 91 8.24 20.08 33.92
C SER A 91 7.86 21.55 33.95
N LEU A 92 7.52 22.15 32.79
CA LEU A 92 7.17 23.56 32.70
C LEU A 92 5.67 23.83 32.94
N GLY A 93 4.79 22.87 32.65
CA GLY A 93 3.34 23.01 32.87
C GLY A 93 2.71 24.20 32.14
N ILE A 94 3.29 24.64 31.01
CA ILE A 94 2.77 25.75 30.20
C ILE A 94 1.52 25.27 29.47
N THR A 95 0.43 26.05 29.56
CA THR A 95 -0.86 25.75 28.93
C THR A 95 -1.46 26.95 28.17
N ASP A 96 -0.87 28.14 28.34
CA ASP A 96 -1.36 29.42 27.84
C ASP A 96 -0.63 29.92 26.59
N ALA A 97 0.12 29.05 25.88
CA ALA A 97 0.76 29.42 24.64
C ALA A 97 -0.28 29.73 23.55
N THR A 98 -0.08 30.82 22.82
CA THR A 98 -0.95 31.20 21.69
C THR A 98 -0.51 30.53 20.38
N CYS A 99 0.74 30.10 20.30
CA CYS A 99 1.31 29.48 19.12
C CYS A 99 2.29 28.36 19.50
N VAL A 100 2.20 27.23 18.79
CA VAL A 100 3.17 26.14 18.85
C VAL A 100 3.77 25.97 17.47
N ILE A 101 5.09 26.08 17.38
CA ILE A 101 5.87 25.85 16.17
C ILE A 101 6.60 24.53 16.32
N HIS A 102 6.26 23.57 15.47
CA HIS A 102 6.97 22.31 15.35
C HIS A 102 8.15 22.54 14.40
N PHE A 103 9.26 23.07 14.94
CA PHE A 103 10.48 23.28 14.15
C PHE A 103 11.01 21.95 13.64
N SER A 104 11.01 20.93 14.50
CA SER A 104 11.30 19.53 14.16
C SER A 104 10.04 18.69 14.30
N PHE A 105 9.74 17.84 13.30
CA PHE A 105 8.47 17.12 13.26
C PHE A 105 8.40 16.01 14.34
N PRO A 106 7.37 16.02 15.23
CA PRO A 106 7.26 15.04 16.31
C PRO A 106 6.73 13.67 15.86
N SER A 107 6.74 12.70 16.77
CA SER A 107 5.88 11.51 16.67
C SER A 107 4.41 11.88 16.93
N PRO A 108 3.41 11.08 16.52
CA PRO A 108 1.99 11.40 16.76
C PRO A 108 1.67 11.63 18.24
N ARG A 109 2.26 10.85 19.15
CA ARG A 109 2.11 11.02 20.60
C ARG A 109 2.67 12.37 21.07
N MET A 110 3.88 12.70 20.60
CA MET A 110 4.52 13.98 20.96
C MET A 110 3.80 15.17 20.33
N PHE A 111 3.19 15.01 19.15
CA PHE A 111 2.40 16.05 18.52
C PHE A 111 1.24 16.49 19.41
N ALA A 112 0.43 15.54 19.91
CA ALA A 112 -0.66 15.83 20.82
C ALA A 112 -0.18 16.49 22.12
N LEU A 113 0.94 16.04 22.67
CA LEU A 113 1.55 16.60 23.87
C LEU A 113 2.00 18.06 23.67
N ARG A 114 2.65 18.38 22.54
CA ARG A 114 3.04 19.76 22.21
C ARG A 114 1.83 20.69 22.09
N LEU A 115 0.72 20.20 21.55
CA LEU A 115 -0.53 20.97 21.44
C LEU A 115 -1.15 21.28 22.81
N HIS A 116 -0.96 20.43 23.82
CA HIS A 116 -1.44 20.70 25.19
C HIS A 116 -0.91 22.03 25.75
N GLY A 117 0.25 22.50 25.26
CA GLY A 117 0.81 23.80 25.60
C GLY A 117 -0.08 25.00 25.28
N MET A 118 -1.13 24.82 24.47
CA MET A 118 -2.11 25.84 24.10
C MET A 118 -3.50 25.55 24.68
N SER A 119 -3.64 24.61 25.61
CA SER A 119 -4.93 24.11 26.08
C SER A 119 -5.84 25.19 26.69
N ASP A 120 -5.29 26.22 27.33
CA ASP A 120 -6.08 27.35 27.84
C ASP A 120 -6.70 28.21 26.72
N ASN A 121 -6.13 28.12 25.51
CA ASN A 121 -6.58 28.82 24.31
C ASN A 121 -7.44 27.94 23.39
N PHE A 122 -7.66 26.67 23.74
CA PHE A 122 -8.61 25.81 23.01
C PHE A 122 -10.04 26.17 23.40
N TYR A 123 -10.84 26.51 22.39
CA TYR A 123 -12.20 26.99 22.58
C TYR A 123 -13.07 26.01 23.38
N ASN A 124 -13.59 26.45 24.52
CA ASN A 124 -14.68 25.76 25.21
C ASN A 124 -16.01 26.21 24.60
N VAL A 125 -16.66 25.32 23.84
CA VAL A 125 -17.98 25.55 23.20
C VAL A 125 -19.11 25.90 24.19
N ILE A 126 -18.86 25.89 25.51
CA ILE A 126 -19.90 25.93 26.55
C ILE A 126 -20.02 27.30 27.27
N LYS A 127 -19.22 28.33 26.96
CA LYS A 127 -19.39 29.65 27.62
C LYS A 127 -20.01 30.71 26.71
N ASP A 128 -21.33 30.78 26.78
CA ASP A 128 -22.16 31.87 26.29
C ASP A 128 -21.75 33.24 26.85
N SER A 129 -21.84 34.24 25.97
CA SER A 129 -22.18 35.64 26.27
C SER A 129 -21.23 36.46 27.16
N SER A 130 -20.06 36.82 26.64
CA SER A 130 -19.50 38.14 26.97
C SER A 130 -18.97 38.81 25.71
N VAL A 131 -19.70 39.84 25.28
CA VAL A 131 -19.37 40.74 24.19
C VAL A 131 -18.02 41.43 24.49
N GLY A 132 -17.05 41.31 23.57
CA GLY A 132 -15.91 42.23 23.52
C GLY A 132 -14.50 41.70 23.84
N CYS A 133 -14.23 40.38 23.78
CA CYS A 133 -12.84 39.90 23.80
C CYS A 133 -12.36 39.57 22.38
N GLU A 134 -11.33 40.26 21.88
CA GLU A 134 -10.56 39.80 20.71
C GLU A 134 -9.82 38.50 21.12
N TYR A 135 -10.45 37.35 20.90
CA TYR A 135 -9.86 36.07 21.24
C TYR A 135 -8.71 35.75 20.27
N THR A 136 -7.49 35.59 20.79
CA THR A 136 -6.35 35.12 20.00
C THR A 136 -6.51 33.65 19.64
N LYS A 137 -6.75 33.37 18.35
CA LYS A 137 -6.90 32.01 17.80
C LYS A 137 -5.60 31.21 18.01
N ALA A 138 -5.66 30.12 18.79
CA ALA A 138 -4.53 29.22 18.98
C ALA A 138 -3.99 28.71 17.63
N ARG A 139 -2.68 28.76 17.43
CA ARG A 139 -2.04 28.46 16.13
C ARG A 139 -0.99 27.37 16.26
N SER A 140 -1.19 26.24 15.59
CA SER A 140 -0.13 25.24 15.37
C SER A 140 0.52 25.44 13.99
N VAL A 141 1.84 25.61 13.95
CA VAL A 141 2.64 25.73 12.72
C VAL A 141 3.60 24.57 12.61
N ILE A 142 3.52 23.85 11.49
CA ILE A 142 4.38 22.70 11.19
C ILE A 142 5.36 23.11 10.11
N LEU A 143 6.66 23.08 10.41
CA LEU A 143 7.71 23.21 9.40
C LEU A 143 8.00 21.83 8.82
N LEU A 144 7.48 21.56 7.63
CA LEU A 144 7.59 20.26 6.99
C LEU A 144 8.78 20.27 6.03
N THR A 145 9.71 19.34 6.22
CA THR A 145 10.91 19.23 5.40
C THR A 145 11.02 17.88 4.71
N GLU A 146 11.94 17.77 3.77
CA GLU A 146 12.31 16.54 3.07
C GLU A 146 12.69 15.39 4.02
N ASN A 147 13.24 15.69 5.20
CA ASN A 147 13.57 14.69 6.22
C ASN A 147 12.33 14.15 6.97
N SER A 148 11.19 14.84 6.86
CA SER A 148 9.91 14.46 7.46
C SER A 148 8.94 13.87 6.44
N ALA A 149 9.45 13.56 5.24
CA ALA A 149 8.74 12.99 4.11
C ALA A 149 7.77 11.87 4.52
N SER A 150 8.23 10.85 5.23
CA SER A 150 7.43 9.68 5.62
C SER A 150 6.17 10.01 6.42
N ARG A 151 6.07 11.21 7.00
CA ARG A 151 4.96 11.66 7.86
C ARG A 151 4.05 12.69 7.16
N ALA A 152 4.49 13.26 6.03
CA ALA A 152 3.74 14.26 5.27
C ALA A 152 2.35 13.78 4.83
N LEU A 153 2.26 12.52 4.37
CA LEU A 153 0.98 11.90 3.96
C LEU A 153 0.00 11.75 5.12
N GLY A 154 0.51 11.50 6.34
CA GLY A 154 -0.31 11.46 7.54
C GLY A 154 -0.94 12.81 7.87
N ILE A 155 -0.19 13.89 7.65
CA ILE A 155 -0.68 15.27 7.83
C ILE A 155 -1.74 15.60 6.80
N LEU A 156 -1.50 15.27 5.52
CA LEU A 156 -2.47 15.47 4.45
C LEU A 156 -3.80 14.81 4.80
N ARG A 157 -3.78 13.51 5.17
CA ARG A 157 -4.98 12.77 5.59
C ARG A 157 -5.67 13.39 6.80
N TYR A 158 -4.88 13.86 7.77
CA TYR A 158 -5.43 14.55 8.94
C TYR A 158 -6.16 15.84 8.56
N LEU A 159 -5.60 16.64 7.66
CA LEU A 159 -6.23 17.87 7.17
C LEU A 159 -7.48 17.58 6.33
N GLU A 160 -7.43 16.56 5.46
CA GLU A 160 -8.59 16.09 4.68
C GLU A 160 -9.75 15.66 5.60
N HIS A 161 -9.45 14.84 6.62
CA HIS A 161 -10.45 14.39 7.59
C HIS A 161 -11.00 15.53 8.45
N ALA A 162 -10.18 16.55 8.72
CA ALA A 162 -10.59 17.72 9.49
C ALA A 162 -11.30 18.78 8.63
N GLU A 163 -11.54 18.52 7.34
CA GLU A 163 -12.08 19.47 6.36
C GLU A 163 -11.32 20.82 6.37
N ALA A 164 -10.02 20.76 6.64
CA ALA A 164 -9.17 21.93 6.74
C ALA A 164 -8.66 22.36 5.36
N GLU A 165 -8.37 23.65 5.20
CA GLU A 165 -7.68 24.15 4.01
C GLU A 165 -6.30 23.51 3.86
N ILE A 166 -6.08 22.85 2.71
CA ILE A 166 -4.84 22.17 2.38
C ILE A 166 -3.98 23.13 1.54
N PRO A 167 -2.77 23.50 1.99
CA PRO A 167 -1.87 24.31 1.19
C PRO A 167 -1.50 23.62 -0.14
N PRO A 168 -1.59 24.28 -1.30
CA PRO A 168 -1.21 23.69 -2.59
C PRO A 168 0.22 23.14 -2.58
N GLU A 169 1.13 23.80 -1.89
CA GLU A 169 2.53 23.36 -1.77
C GLU A 169 2.66 22.02 -1.03
N LEU A 170 1.76 21.75 -0.06
CA LEU A 170 1.72 20.46 0.63
C LEU A 170 1.20 19.36 -0.29
N HIS A 171 0.19 19.67 -1.11
CA HIS A 171 -0.33 18.74 -2.10
C HIS A 171 0.75 18.37 -3.13
N ASP A 172 1.44 19.36 -3.70
CA ASP A 172 2.53 19.13 -4.66
C ASP A 172 3.71 18.38 -4.04
N PHE A 173 4.07 18.73 -2.79
CA PHE A 173 5.13 18.05 -2.06
C PHE A 173 4.79 16.56 -1.83
N THR A 174 3.57 16.26 -1.39
CA THR A 174 3.11 14.88 -1.16
C THR A 174 2.93 14.08 -2.46
N ALA A 175 2.54 14.72 -3.57
CA ALA A 175 2.46 14.10 -4.88
C ALA A 175 3.83 13.63 -5.39
N LYS A 176 4.83 14.53 -5.42
CA LYS A 176 6.21 14.19 -5.83
C LYS A 176 6.81 13.09 -4.98
N MET A 177 6.50 13.12 -3.69
CA MET A 177 6.90 12.07 -2.75
C MET A 177 6.30 10.70 -3.09
N LEU A 178 5.00 10.65 -3.40
CA LEU A 178 4.34 9.41 -3.79
C LEU A 178 4.93 8.85 -5.09
N GLU A 179 5.27 9.71 -6.05
CA GLU A 179 5.96 9.32 -7.29
C GLU A 179 7.33 8.69 -6.99
N ALA A 180 8.16 9.33 -6.16
CA ALA A 180 9.46 8.80 -5.79
C ALA A 180 9.39 7.47 -5.02
N GLU A 181 8.39 7.29 -4.15
CA GLU A 181 8.14 6.01 -3.48
C GLU A 181 7.62 4.93 -4.44
N GLU A 182 6.87 5.33 -5.46
CA GLU A 182 6.34 4.43 -6.47
C GLU A 182 7.46 3.92 -7.41
N GLU A 183 8.41 4.76 -7.79
CA GLU A 183 9.58 4.37 -8.58
C GLU A 183 10.44 3.29 -7.89
N LYS A 184 10.56 3.36 -6.56
CA LYS A 184 11.26 2.34 -5.75
C LYS A 184 10.59 0.97 -5.81
N LYS A 185 9.31 0.91 -6.20
CA LYS A 185 8.51 -0.33 -6.31
C LYS A 185 8.53 -0.90 -7.73
N SER A 186 9.32 -0.36 -8.66
CA SER A 186 9.38 -0.79 -10.06
C SER A 186 9.56 -2.30 -10.29
N SER A 187 10.24 -3.02 -9.39
CA SER A 187 10.45 -4.48 -9.43
C SER A 187 9.41 -5.29 -8.65
N ARG A 188 8.50 -4.65 -7.93
CA ARG A 188 7.42 -5.29 -7.17
C ARG A 188 6.29 -5.73 -8.10
N PRO A 189 5.47 -6.72 -7.70
CA PRO A 189 4.27 -7.07 -8.45
C PRO A 189 3.27 -5.90 -8.47
N LEU A 190 2.42 -5.85 -9.49
CA LEU A 190 1.31 -4.89 -9.56
C LEU A 190 0.31 -5.19 -8.43
N CYS A 191 -0.11 -4.13 -7.73
CA CYS A 191 -1.01 -4.19 -6.58
C CYS A 191 -2.26 -5.02 -6.88
N ALA A 192 -2.52 -6.04 -6.07
CA ALA A 192 -3.66 -6.94 -6.26
C ALA A 192 -5.02 -6.20 -6.19
N TYR A 193 -5.15 -5.20 -5.32
CA TYR A 193 -6.38 -4.39 -5.20
C TYR A 193 -6.59 -3.50 -6.41
N LEU A 194 -5.51 -2.90 -6.92
CA LEU A 194 -5.55 -2.13 -8.16
C LEU A 194 -5.99 -3.02 -9.32
N LYS A 195 -5.40 -4.22 -9.46
CA LYS A 195 -5.80 -5.20 -10.48
C LYS A 195 -7.26 -5.62 -10.35
N THR A 196 -7.74 -5.87 -9.14
CA THR A 196 -9.06 -6.51 -8.92
C THR A 196 -10.21 -5.50 -8.89
N PHE A 197 -9.94 -4.26 -8.50
CA PHE A 197 -10.98 -3.25 -8.27
C PHE A 197 -10.75 -1.93 -9.01
N GLY A 198 -9.61 -1.75 -9.67
CA GLY A 198 -9.21 -0.49 -10.29
C GLY A 198 -8.74 0.58 -9.29
N ILE A 199 -8.70 0.29 -7.99
CA ILE A 199 -8.27 1.24 -6.96
C ILE A 199 -7.61 0.54 -5.76
N CYS A 200 -6.55 1.16 -5.24
CA CYS A 200 -5.93 0.78 -3.96
C CYS A 200 -6.17 1.88 -2.92
N LYS A 201 -7.06 1.62 -1.95
CA LYS A 201 -7.38 2.58 -0.88
C LYS A 201 -6.19 2.92 0.01
N ASN A 202 -5.25 1.98 0.13
CA ASN A 202 -4.05 2.11 0.95
C ASN A 202 -2.79 2.36 0.12
N ARG A 203 -2.91 3.06 -1.02
CA ARG A 203 -1.78 3.33 -1.95
C ARG A 203 -0.52 3.83 -1.25
N THR A 204 -0.68 4.70 -0.25
CA THR A 204 0.42 5.33 0.49
C THR A 204 1.30 4.36 1.28
N VAL A 205 0.73 3.24 1.74
CA VAL A 205 1.43 2.22 2.54
C VAL A 205 1.51 0.87 1.85
N CYS A 206 0.98 0.77 0.63
CA CYS A 206 0.95 -0.47 -0.11
C CYS A 206 2.37 -0.83 -0.59
N PRO A 207 2.85 -2.06 -0.34
CA PRO A 207 4.21 -2.49 -0.70
C PRO A 207 4.37 -2.76 -2.20
N ASP A 208 3.25 -2.97 -2.89
CA ASP A 208 3.20 -3.28 -4.31
C ASP A 208 3.11 -2.01 -5.15
N ARG A 209 3.44 -2.14 -6.43
CA ARG A 209 3.39 -1.00 -7.35
C ARG A 209 1.99 -0.72 -7.87
N HIS A 210 1.76 0.51 -8.30
CA HIS A 210 0.52 1.07 -8.84
C HIS A 210 0.73 1.70 -10.22
N GLN A 211 1.90 1.53 -10.83
CA GLN A 211 2.18 1.94 -12.20
C GLN A 211 2.57 0.71 -13.03
N ILE A 212 2.15 0.69 -14.29
CA ILE A 212 2.54 -0.36 -15.24
C ILE A 212 4.01 -0.16 -15.62
N ASN A 213 4.78 -1.23 -15.54
CA ASN A 213 6.15 -1.26 -16.03
C ASN A 213 6.20 -2.13 -17.29
N LEU A 214 6.26 -1.48 -18.45
CA LEU A 214 6.23 -2.16 -19.75
C LEU A 214 7.34 -3.20 -19.93
N GLN A 215 8.47 -3.09 -19.23
CA GLN A 215 9.54 -4.09 -19.35
C GLN A 215 9.20 -5.42 -18.66
N ILE A 216 8.36 -5.37 -17.62
CA ILE A 216 8.01 -6.53 -16.78
C ILE A 216 6.59 -7.02 -17.09
N ASP A 217 5.69 -6.11 -17.44
CA ASP A 217 4.28 -6.37 -17.65
C ASP A 217 3.92 -6.70 -19.10
N MET A 218 4.80 -6.40 -20.06
CA MET A 218 4.56 -6.81 -21.43
C MET A 218 4.86 -8.30 -21.61
N PRO A 219 4.04 -9.02 -22.38
CA PRO A 219 4.28 -10.41 -22.73
C PRO A 219 5.66 -10.64 -23.34
N GLN A 220 6.51 -11.45 -22.70
CA GLN A 220 7.63 -12.09 -23.40
C GLN A 220 7.25 -13.47 -23.94
N ASN A 221 6.25 -14.15 -23.35
CA ASN A 221 5.82 -15.51 -23.68
C ASN A 221 4.33 -15.72 -23.39
N VAL A 222 3.45 -14.90 -23.95
CA VAL A 222 2.00 -15.14 -23.85
C VAL A 222 1.62 -16.23 -24.85
N PRO A 223 0.76 -17.20 -24.49
CA PRO A 223 0.21 -18.13 -25.47
C PRO A 223 -0.39 -17.32 -26.62
N ASP A 224 -0.01 -17.61 -27.87
CA ASP A 224 -0.41 -16.87 -29.08
C ASP A 224 -1.93 -16.55 -29.15
N LYS A 225 -2.74 -17.34 -28.44
CA LYS A 225 -4.20 -17.23 -28.31
C LYS A 225 -4.72 -16.04 -27.50
N ILE A 226 -3.95 -15.45 -26.56
CA ILE A 226 -4.38 -14.24 -25.85
C ILE A 226 -4.16 -12.98 -26.71
N ILE A 227 -3.25 -13.06 -27.69
CA ILE A 227 -2.90 -11.96 -28.60
C ILE A 227 -3.81 -11.94 -29.85
N LEU A 228 -4.41 -13.08 -30.20
CA LEU A 228 -5.29 -13.20 -31.36
C LEU A 228 -6.75 -12.95 -30.96
N THR A 229 -7.20 -11.70 -31.20
CA THR A 229 -8.57 -11.16 -31.14
C THR A 229 -9.18 -10.94 -29.74
N PRO A 230 -9.99 -9.87 -29.53
CA PRO A 230 -10.91 -9.75 -28.39
C PRO A 230 -12.00 -10.83 -28.54
N GLY A 231 -11.64 -12.07 -28.21
CA GLY A 231 -12.44 -13.27 -28.42
C GLY A 231 -13.00 -13.79 -27.11
N CYS A 232 -14.19 -14.37 -27.18
CA CYS A 232 -14.63 -15.29 -26.14
C CYS A 232 -13.68 -16.49 -26.13
N VAL A 233 -13.22 -16.86 -24.95
CA VAL A 233 -12.36 -18.03 -24.73
C VAL A 233 -13.04 -18.98 -23.74
N THR A 234 -12.76 -20.26 -23.90
CA THR A 234 -13.15 -21.27 -22.91
C THR A 234 -12.07 -21.37 -21.85
N ILE A 235 -12.44 -21.18 -20.59
CA ILE A 235 -11.51 -21.20 -19.45
C ILE A 235 -11.91 -22.26 -18.43
N LEU A 236 -10.91 -22.78 -17.74
CA LEU A 236 -11.05 -23.75 -16.65
C LEU A 236 -10.37 -23.20 -15.39
N PRO A 237 -11.13 -22.62 -14.43
CA PRO A 237 -10.59 -22.16 -13.16
C PRO A 237 -10.10 -23.33 -12.31
N LEU A 238 -8.86 -23.27 -11.83
CA LEU A 238 -8.22 -24.36 -11.04
C LEU A 238 -7.92 -23.93 -9.61
N HIS A 239 -7.56 -22.67 -9.40
CA HIS A 239 -7.26 -22.12 -8.09
C HIS A 239 -7.99 -20.80 -7.87
N ILE A 240 -8.82 -20.75 -6.82
CA ILE A 240 -9.67 -19.60 -6.52
C ILE A 240 -8.99 -18.82 -5.39
N VAL A 241 -8.57 -17.58 -5.67
CA VAL A 241 -7.91 -16.71 -4.69
C VAL A 241 -8.94 -16.00 -3.84
N ASN A 242 -9.93 -15.39 -4.49
CA ASN A 242 -11.06 -14.73 -3.84
C ASN A 242 -12.28 -14.77 -4.76
N ALA A 243 -13.35 -14.05 -4.43
CA ALA A 243 -14.58 -14.07 -5.22
C ALA A 243 -14.44 -13.55 -6.66
N THR A 244 -13.39 -12.81 -7.02
CA THR A 244 -13.20 -12.22 -8.36
C THR A 244 -11.86 -12.51 -9.02
N ASN A 245 -10.89 -13.08 -8.29
CA ASN A 245 -9.56 -13.39 -8.80
C ASN A 245 -9.29 -14.90 -8.70
N TYR A 246 -8.93 -15.50 -9.83
CA TYR A 246 -8.69 -16.93 -9.97
C TYR A 246 -7.48 -17.20 -10.86
N PHE A 247 -6.88 -18.37 -10.72
CA PHE A 247 -5.96 -18.92 -11.70
C PHE A 247 -6.58 -20.13 -12.37
N GLY A 248 -6.34 -20.28 -13.67
CA GLY A 248 -6.87 -21.38 -14.46
C GLY A 248 -6.14 -21.54 -15.78
N ARG A 249 -6.72 -22.33 -16.68
CA ARG A 249 -6.19 -22.54 -18.03
C ARG A 249 -7.18 -22.03 -19.07
N ILE A 250 -6.67 -21.63 -20.22
CA ILE A 250 -7.47 -21.47 -21.43
C ILE A 250 -7.52 -22.83 -22.13
N VAL A 251 -8.71 -23.37 -22.36
CA VAL A 251 -8.92 -24.69 -22.97
C VAL A 251 -9.23 -24.50 -24.46
N ASP A 252 -8.52 -25.21 -25.31
CA ASP A 252 -8.79 -25.27 -26.75
C ASP A 252 -9.91 -26.29 -27.03
N GLU A 253 -10.92 -25.87 -27.77
CA GLU A 253 -12.03 -26.73 -28.19
C GLU A 253 -11.59 -27.86 -29.15
N GLN A 254 -10.52 -27.65 -29.92
CA GLN A 254 -10.05 -28.64 -30.90
C GLN A 254 -9.06 -29.64 -30.29
N LYS A 255 -8.11 -29.16 -29.45
CA LYS A 255 -7.09 -30.03 -28.84
C LYS A 255 -6.45 -29.39 -27.60
N ASP A 256 -6.76 -29.93 -26.42
CA ASP A 256 -6.10 -29.53 -25.17
C ASP A 256 -4.69 -30.14 -25.07
N GLN A 257 -3.68 -29.38 -25.53
CA GLN A 257 -2.28 -29.76 -25.48
C GLN A 257 -1.77 -30.00 -24.05
N TYR A 258 -2.31 -29.30 -23.05
CA TYR A 258 -1.91 -29.50 -21.67
C TYR A 258 -2.39 -30.85 -21.14
N THR A 259 -3.61 -31.26 -21.46
CA THR A 259 -4.12 -32.56 -21.02
C THR A 259 -3.22 -33.70 -21.52
N ILE A 260 -2.75 -33.63 -22.77
CA ILE A 260 -1.77 -34.58 -23.33
C ILE A 260 -0.45 -34.51 -22.55
N LEU A 261 0.09 -33.31 -22.33
CA LEU A 261 1.33 -33.12 -21.56
C LEU A 261 1.21 -33.68 -20.13
N ALA A 262 0.08 -33.46 -19.47
CA ALA A 262 -0.17 -33.94 -18.12
C ALA A 262 -0.17 -35.47 -18.08
N GLU A 263 -0.81 -36.13 -19.05
CA GLU A 263 -0.76 -37.60 -19.19
C GLU A 263 0.68 -38.08 -19.42
N GLU A 264 1.43 -37.47 -20.34
CA GLU A 264 2.82 -37.84 -20.63
C GLU A 264 3.75 -37.68 -19.42
N ILE A 265 3.60 -36.60 -18.66
CA ILE A 265 4.37 -36.34 -17.43
C ILE A 265 4.06 -37.41 -16.39
N ASN A 266 2.77 -37.71 -16.17
CA ASN A 266 2.37 -38.71 -15.19
C ASN A 266 2.84 -40.11 -15.60
N GLU A 267 2.72 -40.50 -16.87
CA GLU A 267 3.27 -41.77 -17.38
C GLU A 267 4.79 -41.84 -17.22
N TYR A 268 5.52 -40.77 -17.54
CA TYR A 268 6.97 -40.74 -17.42
C TYR A 268 7.45 -40.98 -15.98
N PHE A 269 6.83 -40.32 -15.00
CA PHE A 269 7.23 -40.47 -13.61
C PHE A 269 6.64 -41.71 -12.91
N LYS A 270 5.77 -42.50 -13.56
CA LYS A 270 5.41 -43.84 -13.04
C LYS A 270 6.63 -44.74 -12.92
N ASN A 271 7.60 -44.63 -13.82
CA ASN A 271 8.85 -45.38 -13.72
C ASN A 271 9.74 -44.81 -12.59
N PRO A 272 10.06 -45.59 -11.53
CA PRO A 272 10.89 -45.12 -10.42
C PRO A 272 12.27 -44.62 -10.83
N SER A 273 12.86 -45.15 -11.91
CA SER A 273 14.18 -44.71 -12.40
C SER A 273 14.19 -43.26 -12.88
N ASN A 274 13.02 -42.70 -13.20
CA ASN A 274 12.87 -41.33 -13.68
C ASN A 274 12.69 -40.31 -12.54
N LYS A 275 12.49 -40.77 -11.30
CA LYS A 275 12.30 -39.92 -10.12
C LYS A 275 13.66 -39.49 -9.54
N ILE A 276 14.36 -38.66 -10.30
CA ILE A 276 15.70 -38.18 -9.92
C ILE A 276 15.55 -36.90 -9.09
N SER A 277 15.91 -36.94 -7.81
CA SER A 277 15.93 -35.76 -6.94
C SER A 277 17.01 -34.76 -7.34
N VAL A 278 16.70 -33.47 -7.18
CA VAL A 278 17.61 -32.36 -7.50
C VAL A 278 18.53 -32.07 -6.32
N LYS A 279 19.83 -31.90 -6.59
CA LYS A 279 20.82 -31.52 -5.57
C LYS A 279 20.90 -30.01 -5.36
N ASN A 280 20.97 -29.26 -6.45
CA ASN A 280 21.10 -27.80 -6.44
C ASN A 280 19.80 -27.18 -6.96
N VAL A 281 19.05 -26.57 -6.04
CA VAL A 281 17.80 -25.88 -6.36
C VAL A 281 18.10 -24.42 -6.69
N GLU A 282 17.64 -23.96 -7.85
CA GLU A 282 17.86 -22.62 -8.36
C GLU A 282 16.55 -21.83 -8.39
N LYS A 283 16.64 -20.53 -8.10
CA LYS A 283 15.49 -19.63 -8.15
C LYS A 283 15.09 -19.43 -9.62
N LEU A 284 13.79 -19.41 -9.90
CA LEU A 284 13.15 -19.31 -11.22
C LEU A 284 13.30 -20.55 -12.13
N ALA A 285 14.00 -21.61 -11.70
CA ALA A 285 14.10 -22.86 -12.45
C ALA A 285 12.84 -23.73 -12.32
N PHE A 286 12.60 -24.58 -13.33
CA PHE A 286 11.47 -25.50 -13.40
C PHE A 286 11.83 -26.92 -12.96
N TYR A 287 10.90 -27.57 -12.26
CA TYR A 287 11.06 -28.89 -11.67
C TYR A 287 9.78 -29.72 -11.77
N GLY A 288 9.91 -31.02 -11.57
CA GLY A 288 8.79 -31.93 -11.33
C GLY A 288 8.50 -32.04 -9.83
N LEU A 289 7.23 -32.18 -9.46
CA LEU A 289 6.83 -32.46 -8.08
C LEU A 289 5.75 -33.52 -8.05
N CYS A 290 5.90 -34.53 -7.17
CA CYS A 290 4.87 -35.51 -6.89
C CYS A 290 3.96 -35.01 -5.76
N GLU A 291 2.68 -34.78 -6.05
CA GLU A 291 1.65 -34.52 -5.06
C GLU A 291 0.64 -35.68 -5.06
N LYS A 292 0.64 -36.48 -3.99
CA LYS A 292 -0.10 -37.75 -3.91
C LYS A 292 0.29 -38.69 -5.05
N THR A 293 -0.54 -38.80 -6.08
CA THR A 293 -0.34 -39.67 -7.25
C THR A 293 -0.10 -38.89 -8.55
N LEU A 294 -0.18 -37.56 -8.50
CA LEU A 294 -0.07 -36.69 -9.67
C LEU A 294 1.29 -35.98 -9.68
N PHE A 295 1.82 -35.80 -10.88
CA PHE A 295 3.06 -35.07 -11.12
C PHE A 295 2.77 -33.73 -11.77
N HIS A 296 3.37 -32.68 -11.21
CA HIS A 296 3.15 -31.31 -11.63
C HIS A 296 4.46 -30.65 -12.07
N ARG A 297 4.37 -29.73 -13.03
CA ARG A 297 5.46 -28.79 -13.32
C ARG A 297 5.39 -27.64 -12.33
N VAL A 298 6.51 -27.34 -11.69
CA VAL A 298 6.60 -26.29 -10.67
C VAL A 298 7.80 -25.39 -10.94
N GLN A 299 7.72 -24.13 -10.54
CA GLN A 299 8.81 -23.17 -10.58
C GLN A 299 9.18 -22.76 -9.16
N VAL A 300 10.47 -22.68 -8.85
CA VAL A 300 10.93 -22.15 -7.56
C VAL A 300 10.88 -20.63 -7.58
N VAL A 301 10.08 -20.04 -6.69
CA VAL A 301 9.87 -18.59 -6.61
C VAL A 301 10.76 -17.97 -5.54
N GLU A 302 10.99 -18.70 -4.45
CA GLU A 302 11.75 -18.23 -3.31
C GLU A 302 12.50 -19.39 -2.65
N ILE A 303 13.75 -19.14 -2.28
CA ILE A 303 14.57 -20.07 -1.51
C ILE A 303 14.78 -19.43 -0.16
N SER A 304 14.33 -20.10 0.91
CA SER A 304 14.54 -19.62 2.27
C SER A 304 16.06 -19.50 2.55
N PRO A 305 16.51 -18.50 3.35
CA PRO A 305 17.92 -18.38 3.71
C PRO A 305 18.42 -19.70 4.30
N LYS A 306 19.56 -20.19 3.80
CA LYS A 306 20.20 -21.39 4.34
C LYS A 306 20.71 -21.07 5.75
N GLU A 307 20.19 -21.74 6.76
CA GLU A 307 20.99 -22.05 7.94
C GLU A 307 22.04 -23.08 7.48
N GLU A 308 23.30 -22.85 7.81
CA GLU A 308 24.52 -23.50 7.27
C GLU A 308 24.35 -24.95 6.76
N GLU A 309 24.89 -25.21 5.56
CA GLU A 309 25.08 -26.54 4.92
C GLU A 309 23.92 -27.56 4.99
N SER A 310 22.69 -27.14 5.29
CA SER A 310 21.56 -28.06 5.29
C SER A 310 21.17 -28.47 3.86
N LEU A 311 21.24 -29.77 3.58
CA LEU A 311 20.69 -30.40 2.37
C LEU A 311 19.15 -30.32 2.32
N PHE A 312 18.51 -30.02 3.45
CA PHE A 312 17.07 -29.97 3.63
C PHE A 312 16.63 -28.54 3.96
N PHE A 313 16.04 -27.87 2.99
CA PHE A 313 15.50 -26.53 3.19
C PHE A 313 14.16 -26.35 2.50
N ASN A 314 13.36 -25.44 3.04
CA ASN A 314 12.06 -25.09 2.48
C ASN A 314 12.20 -24.13 1.31
N VAL A 315 11.55 -24.47 0.21
CA VAL A 315 11.41 -23.62 -0.97
C VAL A 315 9.95 -23.29 -1.21
N LYS A 316 9.70 -22.05 -1.65
CA LYS A 316 8.38 -21.63 -2.13
C LYS A 316 8.32 -21.90 -3.62
N ILE A 317 7.32 -22.66 -4.04
CA ILE A 317 7.09 -23.04 -5.42
C ILE A 317 5.77 -22.48 -5.94
N GLN A 318 5.68 -22.34 -7.25
CA GLN A 318 4.45 -22.06 -7.98
C GLN A 318 4.15 -23.22 -8.93
N TYR A 319 2.92 -23.69 -8.95
CA TYR A 319 2.43 -24.67 -9.92
C TYR A 319 2.13 -23.93 -11.21
N ILE A 320 3.01 -24.05 -12.20
CA ILE A 320 3.01 -23.16 -13.38
C ILE A 320 1.83 -23.38 -14.31
N ASP A 321 1.09 -24.48 -14.12
CA ASP A 321 -0.08 -24.86 -14.89
C ASP A 321 -1.41 -24.71 -14.12
N GLU A 322 -1.34 -24.40 -12.82
CA GLU A 322 -2.51 -24.21 -11.93
C GLU A 322 -2.56 -22.81 -11.28
N GLY A 323 -1.41 -22.14 -11.17
CA GLY A 323 -1.24 -20.80 -10.60
C GLY A 323 -1.10 -20.74 -9.08
N ARG A 324 -1.46 -21.80 -8.33
CA ARG A 324 -1.30 -21.84 -6.86
C ARG A 324 0.17 -21.90 -6.44
N THR A 325 0.46 -21.47 -5.21
CA THR A 325 1.79 -21.58 -4.60
C THR A 325 1.77 -22.53 -3.40
N SER A 326 2.91 -23.18 -3.12
CA SER A 326 3.07 -24.03 -1.94
C SER A 326 4.49 -23.93 -1.38
N ARG A 327 4.69 -24.38 -0.14
CA ARG A 327 6.01 -24.60 0.46
C ARG A 327 6.30 -26.09 0.48
N VAL A 328 7.44 -26.48 -0.08
CA VAL A 328 7.89 -27.86 -0.16
C VAL A 328 9.33 -27.97 0.27
N GLN A 329 9.76 -29.18 0.62
CA GLN A 329 11.15 -29.46 0.91
C GLN A 329 11.94 -29.62 -0.38
N SER A 330 13.17 -29.12 -0.41
CA SER A 330 14.08 -29.17 -1.57
C SER A 330 14.20 -30.57 -2.20
N TYR A 331 14.30 -31.62 -1.38
CA TYR A 331 14.48 -33.01 -1.83
C TYR A 331 13.25 -33.60 -2.54
N GLN A 332 12.07 -32.98 -2.40
CA GLN A 332 10.85 -33.40 -3.09
C GLN A 332 10.84 -32.98 -4.56
N LEU A 333 11.71 -32.05 -4.96
CA LEU A 333 11.84 -31.59 -6.33
C LEU A 333 12.58 -32.64 -7.18
N LEU A 334 11.98 -32.95 -8.31
CA LEU A 334 12.49 -33.89 -9.30
C LEU A 334 13.03 -33.12 -10.51
N HIS A 335 14.07 -33.67 -11.13
CA HIS A 335 14.55 -33.18 -12.42
C HIS A 335 13.41 -33.26 -13.45
N LEU A 336 13.13 -32.14 -14.14
CA LEU A 336 12.12 -32.08 -15.19
C LEU A 336 12.80 -32.16 -16.57
N PRO A 337 12.60 -33.24 -17.33
CA PRO A 337 13.14 -33.35 -18.69
C PRO A 337 12.77 -32.19 -19.61
N ALA A 338 13.71 -31.74 -20.44
CA ALA A 338 13.51 -30.63 -21.38
C ALA A 338 12.32 -30.82 -22.34
N LYS A 339 11.98 -32.06 -22.68
CA LYS A 339 10.78 -32.37 -23.50
C LYS A 339 9.47 -31.88 -22.87
N PHE A 340 9.41 -31.72 -21.54
CA PHE A 340 8.23 -31.21 -20.83
C PHE A 340 8.27 -29.70 -20.61
N LEU A 341 9.31 -29.02 -21.10
CA LEU A 341 9.44 -27.56 -21.11
C LEU A 341 9.01 -26.96 -22.45
N CYS A 342 8.63 -27.79 -23.43
CA CYS A 342 8.22 -27.34 -24.76
C CYS A 342 6.93 -26.50 -24.74
N LEU A 343 6.01 -26.82 -23.83
CA LEU A 343 4.80 -26.07 -23.61
C LEU A 343 5.07 -24.97 -22.57
N PRO A 344 4.69 -23.70 -22.81
CA PRO A 344 4.85 -22.65 -21.80
C PRO A 344 4.01 -22.94 -20.55
N PRO A 345 4.24 -22.23 -19.43
CA PRO A 345 3.32 -22.20 -18.30
C PRO A 345 1.86 -22.00 -18.74
N GLN A 346 0.94 -22.83 -18.25
CA GLN A 346 -0.46 -22.80 -18.69
C GLN A 346 -1.39 -22.02 -17.75
N ALA A 347 -0.94 -21.69 -16.53
CA ALA A 347 -1.73 -20.93 -15.60
C ALA A 347 -1.89 -19.49 -16.07
N VAL A 348 -3.11 -18.98 -16.14
CA VAL A 348 -3.47 -17.59 -16.44
C VAL A 348 -4.24 -17.04 -15.24
N GLU A 349 -3.93 -15.81 -14.82
CA GLU A 349 -4.70 -15.09 -13.79
C GLU A 349 -5.94 -14.47 -14.45
N PHE A 350 -7.12 -14.77 -13.94
CA PHE A 350 -8.39 -14.23 -14.41
C PHE A 350 -9.02 -13.32 -13.37
N VAL A 351 -9.44 -12.13 -13.80
CA VAL A 351 -10.11 -11.15 -12.94
C VAL A 351 -11.51 -10.85 -13.48
N VAL A 352 -12.54 -11.19 -12.72
CA VAL A 352 -13.94 -10.85 -13.03
C VAL A 352 -14.16 -9.36 -12.77
N CYS A 353 -14.61 -8.65 -13.79
CA CYS A 353 -14.71 -7.19 -13.75
C CYS A 353 -16.01 -6.68 -13.14
N ARG A 354 -16.03 -5.35 -12.92
CA ARG A 354 -17.21 -4.57 -12.52
C ARG A 354 -17.94 -5.08 -11.27
N VAL A 355 -17.23 -5.64 -10.29
CA VAL A 355 -17.80 -6.00 -9.00
C VAL A 355 -16.74 -5.88 -7.90
N LYS A 356 -17.17 -5.50 -6.69
CA LYS A 356 -16.30 -5.32 -5.50
C LYS A 356 -17.04 -5.68 -4.22
N PRO A 357 -16.34 -5.88 -3.09
CA PRO A 357 -16.97 -6.07 -1.77
C PRO A 357 -17.93 -4.93 -1.41
N ILE A 358 -18.97 -5.25 -0.63
CA ILE A 358 -19.93 -4.28 -0.11
C ILE A 358 -19.29 -3.32 0.92
N ASP A 359 -19.97 -2.20 1.22
CA ASP A 359 -19.66 -1.28 2.32
C ASP A 359 -18.21 -0.79 2.39
N ASN A 360 -17.59 -0.64 1.23
CA ASN A 360 -16.22 -0.17 1.12
C ASN A 360 -15.21 -1.10 1.85
N GLU A 361 -15.54 -2.38 2.01
CA GLU A 361 -14.58 -3.40 2.46
C GLU A 361 -13.40 -3.51 1.48
N ILE A 362 -12.26 -3.94 2.00
CA ILE A 362 -11.03 -4.14 1.21
C ILE A 362 -10.94 -5.59 0.72
N GLU A 363 -11.36 -6.53 1.56
CA GLU A 363 -11.30 -7.95 1.29
C GLU A 363 -12.70 -8.52 1.03
N TRP A 364 -12.75 -9.63 0.29
CA TRP A 364 -13.99 -10.35 0.09
C TRP A 364 -14.37 -11.14 1.34
N ASN A 365 -15.65 -11.07 1.72
CA ASN A 365 -16.18 -11.94 2.75
C ASN A 365 -15.92 -13.43 2.38
N PRO A 366 -15.33 -14.24 3.29
CA PRO A 366 -14.99 -15.64 3.01
C PRO A 366 -16.18 -16.49 2.54
N LYS A 367 -17.42 -16.15 2.94
CA LYS A 367 -18.63 -16.86 2.48
C LYS A 367 -18.82 -16.73 0.97
N VAL A 368 -18.60 -15.55 0.41
CA VAL A 368 -18.70 -15.31 -1.04
C VAL A 368 -17.60 -16.07 -1.77
N THR A 369 -16.36 -15.98 -1.29
CA THR A 369 -15.23 -16.72 -1.87
C THR A 369 -15.50 -18.23 -1.87
N HIS A 370 -16.01 -18.78 -0.77
CA HIS A 370 -16.35 -20.20 -0.67
C HIS A 370 -17.48 -20.60 -1.64
N TYR A 371 -18.55 -19.80 -1.70
CA TYR A 371 -19.67 -20.02 -2.62
C TYR A 371 -19.19 -20.06 -4.08
N ILE A 372 -18.44 -19.04 -4.51
CA ILE A 372 -17.90 -18.98 -5.86
C ILE A 372 -16.91 -20.12 -6.11
N ASN A 373 -16.05 -20.45 -5.14
CA ASN A 373 -15.11 -21.58 -5.28
C ASN A 373 -15.81 -22.91 -5.56
N HIS A 374 -16.88 -23.22 -4.83
CA HIS A 374 -17.67 -24.43 -5.07
C HIS A 374 -18.38 -24.43 -6.42
N MET A 375 -18.77 -23.25 -6.88
CA MET A 375 -19.48 -23.09 -8.15
C MET A 375 -18.57 -23.29 -9.35
N ILE A 376 -17.40 -22.62 -9.37
CA ILE A 376 -16.62 -22.45 -10.61
C ILE A 376 -15.40 -23.36 -10.73
N LYS A 377 -14.84 -23.84 -9.61
CA LYS A 377 -13.59 -24.59 -9.63
C LYS A 377 -13.73 -25.89 -10.39
N GLY A 378 -12.85 -26.12 -11.37
CA GLY A 378 -12.82 -27.33 -12.18
C GLY A 378 -13.96 -27.44 -13.20
N LYS A 379 -14.74 -26.38 -13.41
CA LYS A 379 -15.81 -26.34 -14.43
C LYS A 379 -15.47 -25.41 -15.58
N LEU A 380 -15.99 -25.70 -16.76
CA LEU A 380 -15.76 -24.89 -17.95
C LEU A 380 -16.59 -23.62 -17.91
N HIS A 381 -15.99 -22.52 -18.37
CA HIS A 381 -16.66 -21.24 -18.49
C HIS A 381 -16.31 -20.60 -19.83
N GLU A 382 -17.28 -19.98 -20.48
CA GLU A 382 -17.04 -19.06 -21.58
C GLU A 382 -16.79 -17.67 -20.99
N ALA A 383 -15.63 -17.08 -21.30
CA ALA A 383 -15.22 -15.79 -20.78
C ALA A 383 -14.84 -14.86 -21.92
N LYS A 384 -15.40 -13.64 -21.91
CA LYS A 384 -14.98 -12.59 -22.84
C LYS A 384 -13.83 -11.81 -22.22
N ILE A 385 -12.67 -11.83 -22.87
CA ILE A 385 -11.52 -11.03 -22.45
C ILE A 385 -11.76 -9.57 -22.84
N VAL A 386 -11.69 -8.67 -21.86
CA VAL A 386 -11.87 -7.21 -22.07
C VAL A 386 -10.57 -6.43 -21.92
N HIS A 387 -9.59 -6.97 -21.21
CA HIS A 387 -8.26 -6.38 -21.07
C HIS A 387 -7.23 -7.46 -20.70
N THR A 388 -5.96 -7.23 -21.02
CA THR A 388 -4.85 -8.16 -20.76
C THR A 388 -3.60 -7.41 -20.35
N LEU A 389 -2.89 -7.90 -19.34
CA LEU A 389 -1.59 -7.39 -18.92
C LEU A 389 -0.72 -8.57 -18.48
N GLY A 390 0.38 -8.80 -19.19
CA GLY A 390 1.23 -9.98 -19.01
C GLY A 390 0.39 -11.26 -19.07
N ASN A 391 0.36 -11.99 -17.96
CA ASN A 391 -0.39 -13.24 -17.81
C ASN A 391 -1.73 -13.07 -17.05
N THR A 392 -2.21 -11.83 -16.90
CA THR A 392 -3.51 -11.50 -16.32
C THR A 392 -4.50 -11.15 -17.41
N ALA A 393 -5.68 -11.76 -17.36
CA ALA A 393 -6.81 -11.48 -18.24
C ALA A 393 -8.01 -11.00 -17.42
N TRP A 394 -8.50 -9.80 -17.74
CA TRP A 394 -9.74 -9.27 -17.21
C TRP A 394 -10.90 -9.76 -18.06
N VAL A 395 -11.91 -10.32 -17.42
CA VAL A 395 -13.02 -11.00 -18.09
C VAL A 395 -14.37 -10.40 -17.74
N ASP A 396 -15.20 -10.22 -18.77
CA ASP A 396 -16.56 -9.69 -18.63
C ASP A 396 -17.40 -9.87 -19.92
N PRO A 397 -18.44 -10.73 -19.93
CA PRO A 397 -18.87 -11.62 -18.85
C PRO A 397 -18.02 -12.90 -18.75
N MET A 398 -18.14 -13.60 -17.62
CA MET A 398 -17.69 -14.98 -17.42
C MET A 398 -18.91 -15.85 -17.09
N VAL A 399 -19.19 -16.85 -17.93
CA VAL A 399 -20.43 -17.63 -17.90
C VAL A 399 -20.11 -19.11 -17.79
N GLY A 400 -20.71 -19.81 -16.81
CA GLY A 400 -20.60 -21.27 -16.69
C GLY A 400 -21.26 -21.97 -17.87
N ILE A 401 -20.57 -22.98 -18.42
CA ILE A 401 -21.07 -23.75 -19.57
C ILE A 401 -21.06 -25.25 -19.28
N ASP A 402 -22.12 -25.91 -19.73
CA ASP A 402 -22.21 -27.37 -19.76
C ASP A 402 -22.23 -27.86 -21.21
N LEU A 403 -21.25 -28.72 -21.55
CA LEU A 403 -21.08 -29.31 -22.87
C LEU A 403 -21.77 -30.67 -22.91
N PHE A 404 -22.79 -30.81 -23.75
CA PHE A 404 -23.41 -32.10 -24.02
C PHE A 404 -22.69 -32.77 -25.20
N SER A 405 -21.86 -33.77 -24.88
CA SER A 405 -21.03 -34.53 -25.83
C SER A 405 -21.81 -35.14 -26.99
N ASP A 406 -23.09 -35.45 -26.76
CA ASP A 406 -23.91 -36.22 -27.70
C ASP A 406 -24.60 -35.33 -28.74
N LEU A 407 -24.71 -34.01 -28.49
CA LEU A 407 -25.51 -33.09 -29.30
C LEU A 407 -24.74 -31.87 -29.83
N LYS A 408 -23.45 -31.70 -29.47
CA LYS A 408 -22.68 -30.45 -29.74
C LYS A 408 -23.44 -29.19 -29.29
N MET A 409 -24.24 -29.31 -28.22
CA MET A 409 -24.98 -28.20 -27.62
C MET A 409 -24.26 -27.72 -26.36
N CYS A 410 -24.17 -26.40 -26.22
CA CYS A 410 -23.62 -25.72 -25.06
C CYS A 410 -24.73 -24.95 -24.35
N VAL A 411 -24.95 -25.22 -23.06
CA VAL A 411 -25.95 -24.51 -22.25
C VAL A 411 -25.23 -23.51 -21.34
N LYS A 412 -25.66 -22.25 -21.38
CA LYS A 412 -25.18 -21.18 -20.49
C LYS A 412 -25.97 -21.25 -19.18
N GLU A 413 -25.29 -21.54 -18.08
CA GLU A 413 -25.94 -21.73 -16.78
C GLU A 413 -26.07 -20.44 -15.99
N TYR A 414 -24.94 -19.80 -15.68
CA TYR A 414 -24.88 -18.65 -14.77
C TYR A 414 -23.77 -17.69 -15.17
N ASN A 415 -23.94 -16.40 -14.87
CA ASN A 415 -22.87 -15.41 -14.94
C ASN A 415 -22.25 -15.25 -13.54
N VAL A 416 -20.93 -15.44 -13.43
CA VAL A 416 -20.20 -15.38 -12.15
C VAL A 416 -20.40 -14.03 -11.44
N ARG A 417 -20.36 -12.91 -12.16
CA ARG A 417 -20.61 -11.58 -11.58
C ARG A 417 -22.01 -11.48 -10.99
N SER A 418 -23.02 -11.95 -11.71
CA SER A 418 -24.40 -11.95 -11.22
C SER A 418 -24.56 -12.82 -9.97
N GLN A 419 -23.85 -13.95 -9.90
CA GLN A 419 -23.83 -14.83 -8.74
C GLN A 419 -23.20 -14.16 -7.51
N ILE A 420 -22.09 -13.43 -7.69
CA ILE A 420 -21.48 -12.61 -6.61
C ILE A 420 -22.49 -11.58 -6.09
N LEU A 421 -23.13 -10.82 -6.98
CA LEU A 421 -24.11 -9.80 -6.60
C LEU A 421 -25.32 -10.40 -5.86
N SER A 422 -25.78 -11.59 -6.27
CA SER A 422 -26.92 -12.28 -5.65
C SER A 422 -26.68 -12.65 -4.18
N THR A 423 -25.42 -12.71 -3.73
CA THR A 423 -25.10 -12.97 -2.32
C THR A 423 -25.44 -11.80 -1.38
N GLY A 424 -25.69 -10.60 -1.93
CA GLY A 424 -25.88 -9.37 -1.15
C GLY A 424 -24.60 -8.84 -0.49
N LEU A 425 -23.45 -9.48 -0.72
CA LEU A 425 -22.15 -9.10 -0.14
C LEU A 425 -21.18 -8.53 -1.19
N GLY A 426 -21.66 -8.31 -2.41
CA GLY A 426 -20.94 -7.62 -3.48
C GLY A 426 -21.78 -6.49 -4.06
N THR A 427 -21.11 -5.46 -4.57
CA THR A 427 -21.74 -4.31 -5.22
C THR A 427 -21.08 -4.01 -6.56
N ASP A 428 -21.78 -3.24 -7.40
CA ASP A 428 -21.28 -2.86 -8.72
C ASP A 428 -20.01 -1.99 -8.63
N ASN A 429 -19.15 -2.14 -9.63
CA ASN A 429 -17.92 -1.35 -9.76
C ASN A 429 -17.73 -0.87 -11.21
N PRO A 430 -18.60 0.04 -11.70
CA PRO A 430 -18.62 0.43 -13.10
C PRO A 430 -17.32 1.09 -13.57
N GLU A 431 -16.60 1.74 -12.65
CA GLU A 431 -15.35 2.44 -12.94
C GLU A 431 -14.14 1.50 -13.10
N HIS A 432 -14.26 0.22 -12.75
CA HIS A 432 -13.13 -0.72 -12.69
C HIS A 432 -12.25 -0.66 -13.95
N LEU A 433 -12.84 -0.88 -15.13
CA LEU A 433 -12.09 -0.91 -16.39
C LEU A 433 -11.52 0.47 -16.75
N THR A 434 -12.29 1.54 -16.52
CA THR A 434 -11.86 2.90 -16.81
C THR A 434 -10.67 3.30 -15.94
N GLN A 435 -10.59 2.85 -14.68
CA GLN A 435 -9.44 3.13 -13.83
C GLN A 435 -8.21 2.32 -14.25
N LEU A 436 -8.39 1.06 -14.69
CA LEU A 436 -7.29 0.25 -15.23
C LEU A 436 -6.69 0.85 -16.50
N GLN A 437 -7.52 1.43 -17.38
CA GLN A 437 -7.06 2.09 -18.61
C GLN A 437 -6.26 3.37 -18.38
N LYS A 438 -6.27 3.94 -17.16
CA LYS A 438 -5.48 5.13 -16.82
C LYS A 438 -4.06 4.79 -16.34
N LEU A 439 -3.79 3.51 -16.07
CA LEU A 439 -2.47 3.01 -15.67
C LEU A 439 -1.55 2.88 -16.88
#